data_AF-A0A523X249-F1
#
_entry.id   AF-A0A523X249-F1
#
_cell.length_a   1.000
_cell.length_b   1.000
_cell.length_c   1.000
_cell.angle_alpha   90.00
_cell.angle_beta   90.00
_cell.angle_gamma   90.00
#
_symmetry.space_group_name_H-M   'P 1'
#
loop_
_entity.id
_entity.type
_entity.pdbx_description
1 polymer ?
#
loop_
_entity_poly.entity_id
_entity_poly.type
_entity_poly.pdbx_seq_one_letter_code
_entity_poly.pdbx_strand_id
1 'polypeptide(L)'
;MHNTGLKIAEINKDLTLLPGNRLDEVKNFVTSILTQNKGKKRKIVQMRGIWKGKGFEGLNIDKEIKVVRQEMSESILKREV
;
A
#
# COMPACT_ATOMS: atom_id res chain seq x y z
N MET A 1 -16.25 23.73 6.48
CA MET A 1 -17.44 23.28 5.71
C MET A 1 -18.10 24.40 4.90
N HIS A 2 -18.16 25.66 5.39
CA HIS A 2 -18.78 26.79 4.66
C HIS A 2 -18.19 27.12 3.26
N ASN A 3 -16.95 26.72 2.97
CA ASN A 3 -16.26 27.08 1.72
C ASN A 3 -16.58 26.12 0.55
N THR A 4 -17.00 24.88 0.85
CA THR A 4 -17.24 23.86 -0.19
C THR A 4 -18.51 24.15 -1.01
N GLY A 5 -19.56 24.67 -0.36
CA GLY A 5 -20.80 25.03 -1.04
C GLY A 5 -20.63 26.20 -2.04
N LEU A 6 -19.82 27.20 -1.67
CA LEU A 6 -19.49 28.33 -2.55
C LEU A 6 -18.73 27.86 -3.79
N LYS A 7 -17.71 27.01 -3.62
CA LYS A 7 -16.95 26.45 -4.74
C LYS A 7 -17.81 25.63 -5.70
N ILE A 8 -18.79 24.87 -5.19
CA ILE A 8 -19.71 24.11 -6.03
C ILE A 8 -20.62 25.06 -6.84
N ALA A 9 -21.09 26.14 -6.21
CA ALA A 9 -21.90 27.14 -6.90
C ALA A 9 -21.12 27.86 -8.02
N GLU A 10 -19.86 28.21 -7.78
CA GLU A 10 -18.97 28.80 -8.78
C GLU A 10 -18.73 27.85 -9.96
N ILE A 11 -18.38 26.58 -9.68
CA ILE A 11 -18.18 25.56 -10.72
C ILE A 11 -19.43 25.37 -11.56
N ASN A 12 -20.61 25.29 -10.93
CA ASN A 12 -21.87 25.14 -11.67
C ASN A 12 -22.14 26.35 -12.58
N LYS A 13 -21.86 27.57 -12.12
CA LYS A 13 -22.00 28.78 -12.93
C LYS A 13 -21.08 28.72 -14.15
N ASP A 14 -19.82 28.35 -13.96
CA ASP A 14 -18.84 28.25 -15.06
C ASP A 14 -19.22 27.15 -16.06
N LEU A 15 -19.77 26.03 -15.57
CA LEU A 15 -20.29 24.94 -16.41
C LEU A 15 -21.47 25.36 -17.30
N THR A 16 -22.33 26.28 -16.83
CA THR A 16 -23.46 26.78 -17.64
C THR A 16 -23.06 27.72 -18.77
N LEU A 17 -21.86 28.32 -18.70
CA LEU A 17 -21.34 29.25 -19.70
C LEU A 17 -20.52 28.56 -20.79
N LEU A 18 -20.28 27.25 -20.66
CA LEU A 18 -19.47 26.50 -21.60
C LEU A 18 -20.23 26.27 -22.92
N PRO A 19 -19.58 26.49 -24.07
CA PRO A 19 -20.16 26.14 -25.35
C PRO A 19 -20.33 24.61 -25.48
N GLY A 20 -21.42 24.18 -26.11
CA GLY A 20 -21.82 22.77 -26.17
C GLY A 20 -20.76 21.83 -26.76
N ASN A 21 -19.90 22.35 -27.65
CA ASN A 21 -18.80 21.60 -28.26
C ASN A 21 -17.65 21.24 -27.30
N ARG A 22 -17.62 21.79 -26.08
CA ARG A 22 -16.62 21.47 -25.04
C ARG A 22 -17.18 20.68 -23.87
N LEU A 23 -18.48 20.39 -23.87
CA LEU A 23 -19.12 19.62 -22.79
C LEU A 23 -18.55 18.20 -22.70
N ASP A 24 -18.23 17.57 -23.83
CA ASP A 24 -17.63 16.24 -23.86
C ASP A 24 -16.20 16.23 -23.29
N GLU A 25 -15.42 17.29 -23.56
CA GLU A 25 -14.07 17.45 -22.99
C GLU A 25 -14.11 17.58 -21.47
N VAL A 26 -15.03 18.41 -20.96
CA VAL A 26 -15.25 18.57 -19.51
C VAL A 26 -15.74 17.27 -18.88
N LYS A 27 -16.67 16.56 -19.53
CA LYS A 27 -17.16 15.26 -19.06
C LYS A 27 -16.04 14.22 -18.96
N ASN A 28 -15.16 14.17 -19.96
CA ASN A 28 -14.00 13.28 -19.96
C ASN A 28 -13.01 13.63 -18.84
N PHE A 29 -12.75 14.92 -18.64
CA PHE A 29 -11.88 15.39 -17.56
C PHE A 29 -12.42 15.05 -16.17
N VAL A 30 -13.70 15.33 -15.89
CA VAL A 30 -14.35 14.95 -14.63
C VAL A 30 -14.31 13.44 -14.42
N THR A 31 -14.57 12.66 -15.47
CA THR A 31 -14.48 11.20 -15.43
C THR A 31 -13.08 10.74 -15.04
N SER A 32 -12.03 11.37 -15.60
CA SER A 32 -10.64 11.05 -15.27
C SER A 32 -10.33 11.28 -13.78
N ILE A 33 -10.76 12.41 -13.20
CA ILE A 33 -10.59 12.72 -11.78
C ILE A 33 -11.31 11.67 -10.91
N LEU A 34 -12.55 11.34 -11.27
CA LEU A 34 -13.34 10.35 -10.52
C LEU A 34 -12.74 8.94 -10.61
N THR A 35 -12.13 8.57 -11.73
CA THR A 35 -11.47 7.27 -11.88
C THR A 35 -10.13 7.19 -11.16
N GLN A 36 -9.35 8.27 -11.07
CA GLN A 36 -8.11 8.30 -10.27
C GLN A 36 -8.37 8.06 -8.79
N ASN A 37 -9.49 8.56 -8.26
CA ASN A 37 -9.86 8.37 -6.87
C ASN A 37 -10.39 6.95 -6.57
N LYS A 38 -10.74 6.18 -7.61
CA LYS A 38 -10.98 4.74 -7.52
C LYS A 38 -9.66 3.97 -7.62
N GLY A 39 -8.66 4.37 -6.83
CA GLY A 39 -7.40 3.65 -6.72
C GLY A 39 -7.69 2.16 -6.56
N LYS A 40 -7.08 1.31 -7.40
CA LYS A 40 -7.27 -0.14 -7.37
C LYS A 40 -7.24 -0.59 -5.91
N LYS A 41 -8.37 -1.05 -5.38
CA LYS A 41 -8.43 -1.56 -4.00
C LYS A 41 -7.26 -2.54 -3.86
N ARG A 42 -6.32 -2.24 -2.95
CA ARG A 42 -5.17 -3.12 -2.71
C ARG A 42 -5.75 -4.49 -2.39
N LYS A 43 -5.50 -5.46 -3.27
CA LYS A 43 -6.00 -6.82 -3.09
C LYS A 43 -5.33 -7.35 -1.82
N ILE A 44 -6.12 -7.66 -0.80
CA ILE A 44 -5.61 -8.31 0.40
C ILE A 44 -5.19 -9.71 -0.05
N VAL A 45 -3.88 -9.91 -0.22
CA VAL A 45 -3.32 -11.22 -0.54
C VAL A 45 -3.18 -11.98 0.76
N GLN A 46 -3.84 -13.13 0.85
CA GLN A 46 -3.64 -14.00 2.01
C GLN A 46 -2.25 -14.62 1.94
N MET A 47 -1.41 -14.31 2.93
CA MET A 47 -0.04 -14.84 3.02
C MET A 47 0.02 -16.26 3.61
N ARG A 48 -1.12 -16.87 3.93
CA ARG A 48 -1.16 -18.22 4.49
C ARG A 48 -0.64 -19.22 3.47
N GLY A 49 0.44 -19.92 3.81
CA GLY A 49 1.02 -20.98 2.97
C GLY A 49 1.99 -20.49 1.89
N ILE A 50 2.38 -19.21 1.88
CA ILE A 50 3.36 -18.69 0.89
C ILE A 50 4.72 -19.40 0.93
N TRP A 51 5.09 -19.95 2.09
CA TRP A 51 6.34 -20.67 2.31
C TRP A 51 6.20 -22.19 2.14
N LYS A 52 4.99 -22.71 1.83
CA LYS A 52 4.75 -24.14 1.66
C LYS A 52 5.49 -24.67 0.43
N GLY A 53 6.26 -25.73 0.60
CA GLY A 53 7.09 -26.37 -0.44
C GLY A 53 8.32 -25.55 -0.82
N LYS A 54 8.69 -24.54 -0.02
CA LYS A 54 9.87 -23.69 -0.28
C LYS A 54 11.12 -24.12 0.52
N GLY A 55 11.05 -25.22 1.26
CA GLY A 55 12.19 -25.79 1.97
C GLY A 55 12.36 -25.26 3.40
N PHE A 56 11.40 -24.46 3.89
CA PHE A 56 11.40 -23.96 5.27
C PHE A 56 10.82 -24.97 6.26
N GLU A 57 10.19 -26.04 5.76
CA GLU A 57 9.53 -27.07 6.58
C GLU A 57 10.51 -27.88 7.44
N GLY A 58 11.76 -28.01 6.99
CA GLY A 58 12.80 -28.78 7.67
C GLY A 58 13.68 -27.95 8.62
N LEU A 59 13.48 -26.63 8.69
CA LEU A 59 14.31 -25.75 9.51
C LEU A 59 13.90 -25.88 10.98
N ASN A 60 14.80 -26.43 11.80
CA ASN A 60 14.66 -26.43 13.24
C ASN A 60 15.33 -25.18 13.82
N ILE A 61 14.60 -24.08 13.78
CA ILE A 61 15.07 -22.75 14.23
C ILE A 61 15.54 -22.80 15.68
N ASP A 62 14.87 -23.54 16.55
CA ASP A 62 15.22 -23.64 17.96
C ASP A 62 16.60 -24.29 18.16
N LYS A 63 16.90 -25.34 17.38
CA LYS A 63 18.21 -25.99 17.41
C LYS A 63 19.31 -25.03 16.95
N GLU A 64 19.08 -24.28 15.87
CA GLU A 64 20.06 -23.30 15.37
C GLU A 64 20.29 -22.15 16.35
N ILE A 65 19.22 -21.62 16.95
CA ILE A 65 19.34 -20.59 18.00
C ILE A 65 20.18 -21.11 19.17
N LYS A 66 19.99 -22.37 19.57
CA LYS A 66 20.76 -22.96 20.67
C LYS A 66 22.25 -23.06 20.34
N VAL A 67 22.60 -23.47 19.12
CA VAL A 67 23.99 -23.54 18.65
C VAL A 67 24.62 -22.15 18.67
N VAL A 68 23.96 -21.15 18.09
CA VAL A 68 24.47 -19.77 18.05
C VAL A 68 24.69 -19.21 19.46
N ARG A 69 23.76 -19.47 20.39
CA ARG A 69 23.93 -19.04 21.79
C ARG A 69 25.12 -19.70 22.46
N GLN A 70 25.36 -20.97 22.19
CA GLN A 70 26.49 -21.70 22.76
C GLN A 70 27.83 -21.20 22.19
N GLU A 71 27.91 -20.99 20.89
CA GLU A 71 29.08 -20.36 20.24
C GLU A 71 29.36 -18.95 20.79
N MET A 72 28.31 -18.17 21.03
CA MET A 72 28.42 -16.85 21.66
C MET A 72 28.97 -16.97 23.09
N SER A 73 28.45 -17.87 23.92
CA SER A 73 28.96 -18.08 25.27
C SER A 73 30.42 -18.53 25.28
N GLU A 74 30.80 -19.45 24.40
CA GLU A 74 32.19 -19.91 24.27
C GLU A 74 33.14 -18.80 23.82
N SER A 75 32.71 -17.94 22.89
CA SER A 75 33.53 -16.81 22.41
C SER A 75 33.71 -15.71 23.46
N ILE A 76 32.74 -15.51 24.35
CA ILE A 76 32.85 -14.62 25.51
C ILE A 76 33.80 -15.21 26.55
N LEU A 77 33.66 -16.50 26.88
CA LEU A 77 34.54 -17.18 27.84
C LEU A 77 36.00 -17.24 27.36
N LYS A 78 36.23 -17.41 26.05
CA LYS A 78 37.58 -17.39 25.45
C LYS A 78 38.21 -15.99 25.37
N ARG A 79 37.45 -14.93 25.68
CA ARG A 79 37.94 -13.54 25.76
C ARG A 79 38.48 -13.17 27.14
N GLU A 80 38.20 -13.97 28.18
CA GLU A 80 38.83 -13.81 29.50
C GLU A 80 40.19 -14.52 29.56
N VAL A 81 41.15 -14.03 28.76
CA VAL A 81 42.61 -14.10 28.98
C VAL A 81 43.24 -12.87 28.32
#